data_AF-A0A7S3SY99-F1
#
_entry.id   AF-A0A7S3SY99-F1
#
_cell.length_a   1.000
_cell.length_b   1.000
_cell.length_c   1.000
_cell.angle_alpha   90.00
_cell.angle_beta   90.00
_cell.angle_gamma   90.00
#
_symmetry.space_group_name_H-M   'P 1'
#
loop_
_entity.id
_entity.type
_entity.pdbx_description
1 polymer ?
#
loop_
_entity_poly.entity_id
_entity_poly.type
_entity_poly.pdbx_seq_one_letter_code
_entity_poly.pdbx_strand_id
1 'polypeptide(L)'
;GDLNYSSFSAVGRVGDRYIISDAQKEEFLRRGLAMLPDLLSEAEVAEIEATYERFMSREIPVPGKDFCDMSKPFGTPFEEWSIINCMLPTRYYPPLLGNVYERLAADIASQIFPDVKMAKDYDQLLNKRPSKEDAIFGWHQDMAYWPPASLTNDTRTVTFSLAIDSTDEKNGCIRYIPGSGAAKTLRPHEPLGSSRDEAHAVQAVVNMESEEV
;
A
#
# COMPACT_ATOMS: atom_id res chain seq x y z
N GLY A 1 25.88 37.07 -22.40
CA GLY A 1 26.62 36.37 -21.34
C GLY A 1 25.63 35.51 -20.63
N ASP A 2 25.47 34.29 -21.13
CA ASP A 2 24.50 33.31 -20.65
C ASP A 2 24.85 32.85 -19.25
N LEU A 3 23.88 32.91 -18.34
CA LEU A 3 23.83 32.07 -17.16
C LEU A 3 22.42 31.49 -17.07
N ASN A 4 22.13 30.56 -17.98
CA ASN A 4 21.11 29.55 -17.74
C ASN A 4 21.59 28.70 -16.56
N TYR A 5 21.18 29.08 -15.36
CA TYR A 5 21.13 28.16 -14.23
C TYR A 5 20.08 27.10 -14.59
N SER A 6 20.51 26.04 -15.27
CA SER A 6 19.78 24.78 -15.22
C SER A 6 19.86 24.32 -13.77
N SER A 7 18.88 24.71 -12.96
CA SER A 7 18.69 24.11 -11.65
C SER A 7 18.39 22.64 -11.92
N PHE A 8 19.40 21.79 -11.83
CA PHE A 8 19.16 20.37 -11.63
C PHE A 8 18.37 20.30 -10.33
N SER A 9 17.05 20.16 -10.42
CA SER A 9 16.24 19.82 -9.26
C SER A 9 16.81 18.50 -8.74
N ALA A 10 17.38 18.53 -7.54
CA ALA A 10 17.89 17.31 -6.92
C ALA A 10 16.74 16.31 -6.87
N VAL A 11 16.89 15.17 -7.52
CA VAL A 11 15.95 14.03 -7.45
C VAL A 11 16.26 13.27 -6.17
N GLY A 12 15.22 12.82 -5.47
CA GLY A 12 15.33 12.10 -4.21
C GLY A 12 15.05 12.96 -2.97
N ARG A 13 15.49 12.47 -1.81
CA ARG A 13 15.25 13.10 -0.50
C ARG A 13 16.01 14.43 -0.37
N VAL A 14 15.29 15.50 -0.06
CA VAL A 14 15.85 16.85 0.20
C VAL A 14 15.18 17.44 1.43
N GLY A 15 15.86 17.39 2.58
CA GLY A 15 15.28 17.81 3.86
C GLY A 15 14.00 17.02 4.15
N ASP A 16 12.88 17.72 4.35
CA ASP A 16 11.56 17.14 4.61
C ASP A 16 10.75 16.78 3.34
N ARG A 17 11.35 16.83 2.15
CA ARG A 17 10.67 16.55 0.88
C ARG A 17 11.32 15.42 0.10
N TYR A 18 10.60 14.86 -0.86
CA TYR A 18 11.16 13.91 -1.83
C TYR A 18 10.77 14.33 -3.24
N ILE A 19 11.76 14.71 -4.05
CA ILE A 19 11.51 15.18 -5.41
C ILE A 19 11.53 13.97 -6.35
N ILE A 20 10.38 13.64 -6.94
CA ILE A 20 10.31 12.56 -7.94
C ILE A 20 10.83 13.07 -9.28
N SER A 21 11.53 12.19 -9.99
CA SER A 21 11.88 12.44 -11.40
C SER A 21 10.68 12.28 -12.31
N ASP A 22 10.73 12.93 -13.49
CA ASP A 22 9.74 12.71 -14.55
C ASP A 22 9.65 11.23 -14.95
N ALA A 23 10.80 10.52 -14.95
CA ALA A 23 10.85 9.10 -15.25
C ALA A 23 10.10 8.24 -14.20
N GLN A 24 10.25 8.53 -12.90
CA GLN A 24 9.49 7.84 -11.85
C GLN A 24 8.00 8.12 -11.96
N LYS A 25 7.63 9.38 -12.26
CA LYS A 25 6.23 9.76 -12.45
C LYS A 25 5.62 9.05 -13.66
N GLU A 26 6.33 9.02 -14.80
CA GLU A 26 5.87 8.33 -16.01
C GLU A 26 5.77 6.82 -15.78
N GLU A 27 6.76 6.21 -15.12
CA GLU A 27 6.75 4.78 -14.78
C GLU A 27 5.53 4.44 -13.94
N PHE A 28 5.22 5.22 -12.89
CA PHE A 28 4.02 5.01 -12.10
C PHE A 28 2.74 5.17 -12.93
N LEU A 29 2.59 6.27 -13.68
CA LEU A 29 1.37 6.55 -14.43
C LEU A 29 1.11 5.54 -15.56
N ARG A 30 2.17 4.99 -16.17
CA ARG A 30 2.07 4.07 -17.30
C ARG A 30 2.08 2.61 -16.87
N ARG A 31 2.90 2.23 -15.88
CA ARG A 31 3.12 0.83 -15.47
C ARG A 31 2.50 0.49 -14.13
N GLY A 32 2.08 1.47 -13.33
CA GLY A 32 1.34 1.30 -12.10
C GLY A 32 2.19 1.19 -10.84
N LEU A 33 3.53 1.22 -10.95
CA LEU A 33 4.44 1.16 -9.80
C LEU A 33 5.73 1.90 -10.12
N ALA A 34 6.24 2.67 -9.17
CA ALA A 34 7.57 3.27 -9.23
C ALA A 34 8.29 3.08 -7.90
N MET A 35 9.59 2.81 -7.95
CA MET A 35 10.42 2.66 -6.76
C MET A 35 10.99 4.01 -6.34
N LEU A 36 10.98 4.26 -5.03
CA LEU A 36 11.48 5.48 -4.39
C LEU A 36 12.62 5.09 -3.44
N PRO A 37 13.86 4.94 -3.95
CA PRO A 37 15.00 4.59 -3.10
C PRO A 37 15.29 5.73 -2.11
N ASP A 38 15.84 5.36 -0.96
CA ASP A 38 16.31 6.29 0.08
C ASP A 38 15.23 7.30 0.51
N LEU A 39 13.97 6.87 0.54
CA LEU A 39 12.85 7.70 0.97
C LEU A 39 12.99 8.10 2.44
N LEU A 40 13.40 7.14 3.27
CA LEU A 40 13.67 7.30 4.69
C LEU A 40 15.08 6.81 5.01
N SER A 41 15.68 7.40 6.03
CA SER A 41 16.87 6.86 6.68
C SER A 41 16.53 5.68 7.58
N GLU A 42 17.52 4.84 7.90
CA GLU A 42 17.37 3.72 8.83
C GLU A 42 16.84 4.16 10.21
N ALA A 43 17.22 5.35 10.69
CA ALA A 43 16.72 5.88 11.95
C ALA A 43 15.21 6.23 11.87
N GLU A 44 14.77 6.85 10.77
CA GLU A 44 13.36 7.15 10.53
C GLU A 44 12.52 5.86 10.35
N VAL A 45 13.09 4.83 9.72
CA VAL A 45 12.46 3.50 9.62
C VAL A 45 12.33 2.87 11.01
N ALA A 46 13.39 2.89 11.83
CA ALA A 46 13.37 2.32 13.18
C ALA A 46 12.33 2.98 14.10
N GLU A 47 12.06 4.28 13.95
CA GLU A 47 10.98 4.96 14.70
C GLU A 47 9.59 4.43 14.32
N ILE A 48 9.37 4.16 13.04
CA ILE A 48 8.12 3.59 12.53
C ILE A 48 8.01 2.11 12.96
N GLU A 49 9.10 1.35 12.83
CA GLU A 49 9.20 -0.05 13.25
C GLU A 49 8.86 -0.22 14.74
N ALA A 50 9.40 0.64 15.61
CA ALA A 50 9.10 0.59 17.03
C ALA A 50 7.60 0.77 17.33
N THR A 51 6.89 1.60 16.55
CA THR A 51 5.43 1.74 16.67
C THR A 51 4.70 0.54 16.09
N TYR A 52 5.17 0.03 14.94
CA TYR A 52 4.63 -1.17 14.30
C TYR A 52 4.68 -2.39 15.24
N GLU A 53 5.80 -2.63 15.92
CA GLU A 53 5.97 -3.74 16.86
C GLU A 53 4.98 -3.67 18.04
N ARG A 54 4.62 -2.47 18.49
CA ARG A 54 3.62 -2.27 19.55
C ARG A 54 2.21 -2.63 19.10
N PHE A 55 1.89 -2.45 17.82
CA PHE A 55 0.65 -2.99 17.24
C PHE A 55 0.71 -4.51 17.09
N MET A 56 1.82 -5.04 16.56
CA MET A 56 1.96 -6.49 16.30
C MET A 56 1.96 -7.32 17.60
N SER A 57 2.59 -6.80 18.66
CA SER A 57 2.57 -7.37 20.01
C SER A 57 1.25 -7.12 20.78
N ARG A 58 0.32 -6.34 20.19
CA ARG A 58 -0.95 -5.94 20.79
C ARG A 58 -0.82 -5.11 22.07
N GLU A 59 0.33 -4.46 22.29
CA GLU A 59 0.49 -3.44 23.33
C GLU A 59 -0.50 -2.28 23.08
N ILE A 60 -0.61 -1.86 21.81
CA ILE A 60 -1.64 -0.90 21.38
C ILE A 60 -2.92 -1.67 21.03
N PRO A 61 -4.04 -1.45 21.73
CA PRO A 61 -5.26 -2.19 21.48
C PRO A 61 -5.99 -1.68 20.24
N VAL A 62 -6.32 -2.61 19.34
CA VAL A 62 -7.16 -2.37 18.16
C VAL A 62 -8.37 -3.32 18.25
N PRO A 63 -9.53 -2.83 18.74
CA PRO A 63 -10.71 -3.67 18.94
C PRO A 63 -11.45 -3.96 17.63
N GLY A 64 -12.23 -5.04 17.64
CA GLY A 64 -13.13 -5.37 16.54
C GLY A 64 -12.42 -6.02 15.36
N LYS A 65 -12.82 -5.65 14.14
CA LYS A 65 -12.34 -6.26 12.88
C LYS A 65 -11.15 -5.51 12.28
N ASP A 66 -10.74 -4.38 12.84
CA ASP A 66 -9.61 -3.57 12.35
C ASP A 66 -8.25 -4.23 12.63
N PHE A 67 -8.21 -5.27 13.45
CA PHE A 67 -7.05 -6.13 13.61
C PHE A 67 -7.46 -7.57 13.30
N CYS A 68 -7.08 -8.06 12.12
CA CYS A 68 -7.58 -9.33 11.58
C CYS A 68 -6.53 -10.10 10.80
N ASP A 69 -6.86 -11.34 10.43
CA ASP A 69 -6.13 -12.08 9.41
C ASP A 69 -6.71 -11.80 8.02
N MET A 70 -5.86 -11.51 7.04
CA MET A 70 -6.26 -11.32 5.64
C MET A 70 -6.29 -12.60 4.82
N SER A 71 -5.75 -13.70 5.35
CA SER A 71 -5.69 -15.01 4.70
C SER A 71 -6.75 -16.00 5.21
N LYS A 72 -7.45 -15.67 6.28
CA LYS A 72 -8.40 -16.56 6.97
C LYS A 72 -9.73 -15.88 7.24
N PRO A 73 -10.83 -16.65 7.44
CA PRO A 73 -12.10 -16.11 7.93
C PRO A 73 -11.99 -15.53 9.34
N PHE A 74 -12.89 -14.60 9.68
CA PHE A 74 -13.02 -14.09 11.05
C PHE A 74 -13.32 -15.21 12.06
N GLY A 75 -12.81 -15.06 13.29
CA GLY A 75 -12.97 -16.03 14.37
C GLY A 75 -11.85 -17.09 14.44
N THR A 76 -10.98 -17.16 13.43
CA THR A 76 -9.77 -18.00 13.46
C THR A 76 -8.87 -17.61 14.64
N PRO A 77 -8.34 -18.55 15.44
CA PRO A 77 -7.42 -18.26 16.55
C PRO A 77 -6.16 -17.51 16.10
N PHE A 78 -5.66 -16.57 16.92
CA PHE A 78 -4.54 -15.70 16.57
C PHE A 78 -3.26 -16.47 16.24
N GLU A 79 -3.04 -17.62 16.87
CA GLU A 79 -1.87 -18.49 16.68
C GLU A 79 -1.86 -19.12 15.27
N GLU A 80 -3.04 -19.29 14.69
CA GLU A 80 -3.21 -19.86 13.36
C GLU A 80 -3.02 -18.81 12.26
N TRP A 81 -3.03 -17.52 12.60
CA TRP A 81 -3.00 -16.47 11.60
C TRP A 81 -1.75 -16.51 10.73
N SER A 82 -1.88 -16.07 9.48
CA SER A 82 -0.77 -16.01 8.51
C SER A 82 -0.47 -14.59 8.03
N ILE A 83 -1.49 -13.75 7.82
CA ILE A 83 -1.31 -12.35 7.41
C ILE A 83 -2.02 -11.44 8.41
N ILE A 84 -1.26 -10.84 9.33
CA ILE A 84 -1.84 -9.85 10.24
C ILE A 84 -2.05 -8.55 9.47
N ASN A 85 -3.25 -7.99 9.57
CA ASN A 85 -3.59 -6.67 9.09
C ASN A 85 -4.10 -5.83 10.26
N CYS A 86 -3.46 -4.68 10.47
CA CYS A 86 -3.93 -3.63 11.37
C CYS A 86 -4.37 -2.44 10.54
N MET A 87 -5.68 -2.29 10.39
CA MET A 87 -6.34 -1.21 9.68
C MET A 87 -6.40 0.04 10.54
N LEU A 88 -6.27 1.21 9.89
CA LEU A 88 -6.42 2.51 10.53
C LEU A 88 -5.52 2.74 11.77
N PRO A 89 -4.23 2.32 11.78
CA PRO A 89 -3.37 2.45 12.96
C PRO A 89 -3.32 3.88 13.52
N THR A 90 -3.40 4.91 12.67
CA THR A 90 -3.39 6.31 13.12
C THR A 90 -4.64 6.73 13.90
N ARG A 91 -5.76 6.00 13.76
CA ARG A 91 -6.95 6.16 14.60
C ARG A 91 -6.71 5.65 16.02
N TYR A 92 -5.98 4.54 16.15
CA TYR A 92 -5.75 3.85 17.42
C TYR A 92 -4.52 4.37 18.17
N TYR A 93 -3.56 4.95 17.44
CA TYR A 93 -2.40 5.63 18.00
C TYR A 93 -2.19 6.98 17.32
N PRO A 94 -2.90 8.04 17.77
CA PRO A 94 -2.80 9.38 17.21
C PRO A 94 -1.37 9.95 17.08
N PRO A 95 -0.39 9.61 17.94
CA PRO A 95 0.99 10.06 17.75
C PRO A 95 1.64 9.58 16.44
N LEU A 96 1.10 8.55 15.77
CA LEU A 96 1.58 8.11 14.45
C LEU A 96 1.17 9.09 13.33
N LEU A 97 0.16 9.95 13.55
CA LEU A 97 -0.30 10.91 12.56
C LEU A 97 0.78 11.93 12.21
N GLY A 98 0.91 12.18 10.91
CA GLY A 98 1.85 13.17 10.38
C GLY A 98 3.30 12.77 10.57
N ASN A 99 3.61 11.47 10.74
CA ASN A 99 4.98 10.97 10.75
C ASN A 99 5.71 11.29 9.43
N VAL A 100 7.03 11.10 9.40
CA VAL A 100 7.84 11.50 8.25
C VAL A 100 7.45 10.79 6.96
N TYR A 101 7.09 9.51 7.03
CA TYR A 101 6.61 8.75 5.87
C TYR A 101 5.31 9.32 5.31
N GLU A 102 4.35 9.67 6.16
CA GLU A 102 3.06 10.23 5.75
C GLU A 102 3.23 11.61 5.11
N ARG A 103 4.12 12.46 5.64
CA ARG A 103 4.43 13.78 5.07
C ARG A 103 5.09 13.66 3.69
N LEU A 104 6.02 12.72 3.55
CA LEU A 104 6.69 12.44 2.28
C LEU A 104 5.73 11.90 1.22
N ALA A 105 4.91 10.92 1.59
CA ALA A 105 3.88 10.35 0.73
C ALA A 105 2.92 11.44 0.22
N ALA A 106 2.50 12.36 1.08
CA ALA A 106 1.66 13.49 0.69
C ALA A 106 2.37 14.46 -0.30
N ASP A 107 3.64 14.80 -0.06
CA ASP A 107 4.45 15.63 -0.98
C ASP A 107 4.60 14.95 -2.35
N ILE A 108 4.88 13.65 -2.39
CA ILE A 108 5.00 12.89 -3.64
C ILE A 108 3.66 12.78 -4.36
N ALA A 109 2.56 12.50 -3.66
CA ALA A 109 1.23 12.42 -4.24
C ALA A 109 0.85 13.74 -4.95
N SER A 110 1.20 14.89 -4.36
CA SER A 110 0.98 16.21 -4.96
C SER A 110 1.79 16.44 -6.24
N GLN A 111 2.97 15.81 -6.36
CA GLN A 111 3.80 15.87 -7.57
C GLN A 111 3.22 14.99 -8.69
N ILE A 112 2.63 13.83 -8.35
CA ILE A 112 1.99 12.94 -9.32
C ILE A 112 0.72 13.59 -9.88
N PHE A 113 -0.15 14.10 -9.02
CA PHE A 113 -1.45 14.72 -9.37
C PHE A 113 -1.51 16.19 -8.94
N PRO A 114 -0.81 17.11 -9.63
CA PRO A 114 -0.74 18.52 -9.22
C PRO A 114 -2.04 19.29 -9.42
N ASP A 115 -2.97 18.75 -10.20
CA ASP A 115 -4.28 19.34 -10.49
C ASP A 115 -5.36 19.00 -9.45
N VAL A 116 -5.02 18.19 -8.44
CA VAL A 116 -5.95 17.78 -7.36
C VAL A 116 -5.30 17.92 -6.00
N LYS A 117 -6.12 18.33 -5.03
CA LYS A 117 -5.73 18.23 -3.63
C LYS A 117 -5.88 16.78 -3.15
N MET A 118 -4.76 16.06 -3.12
CA MET A 118 -4.70 14.72 -2.51
C MET A 118 -4.90 14.79 -1.00
N ALA A 119 -5.52 13.76 -0.42
CA ALA A 119 -5.69 13.58 1.01
C ALA A 119 -5.43 12.12 1.38
N LYS A 120 -4.99 11.86 2.62
CA LYS A 120 -4.92 10.49 3.12
C LYS A 120 -6.34 9.96 3.30
N ASP A 121 -6.60 8.83 2.67
CA ASP A 121 -7.88 8.12 2.76
C ASP A 121 -7.83 6.97 3.78
N TYR A 122 -6.77 6.16 3.71
CA TYR A 122 -6.64 4.94 4.48
C TYR A 122 -5.16 4.63 4.79
N ASP A 123 -4.89 3.97 5.92
CA ASP A 123 -3.59 3.40 6.25
C ASP A 123 -3.73 2.01 6.89
N GLN A 124 -2.69 1.19 6.75
CA GLN A 124 -2.64 -0.15 7.33
C GLN A 124 -1.20 -0.57 7.62
N LEU A 125 -1.05 -1.44 8.63
CA LEU A 125 0.17 -2.18 8.90
C LEU A 125 -0.05 -3.65 8.53
N LEU A 126 0.87 -4.23 7.77
CA LEU A 126 0.80 -5.61 7.31
C LEU A 126 1.99 -6.41 7.82
N ASN A 127 1.72 -7.61 8.32
CA ASN A 127 2.74 -8.58 8.72
C ASN A 127 2.44 -9.93 8.06
N LYS A 128 3.36 -10.42 7.24
CA LYS A 128 3.35 -11.82 6.80
C LYS A 128 4.17 -12.62 7.79
N ARG A 129 3.51 -13.52 8.51
CA ARG A 129 4.22 -14.36 9.47
C ARG A 129 5.17 -15.32 8.75
N PRO A 130 6.36 -15.57 9.31
CA PRO A 130 7.31 -16.50 8.71
C PRO A 130 6.75 -17.92 8.69
N SER A 131 7.22 -18.71 7.72
CA SER A 131 6.88 -20.14 7.59
C SER A 131 5.38 -20.44 7.41
N LYS A 132 4.63 -19.50 6.82
CA LYS A 132 3.22 -19.66 6.45
C LYS A 132 3.07 -19.71 4.93
N GLU A 133 2.81 -20.88 4.38
CA GLU A 133 2.66 -21.08 2.93
C GLU A 133 1.42 -20.37 2.36
N ASP A 134 0.43 -20.10 3.21
CA ASP A 134 -0.82 -19.43 2.88
C ASP A 134 -0.80 -17.91 3.17
N ALA A 135 0.36 -17.33 3.48
CA ALA A 135 0.54 -15.87 3.62
C ALA A 135 0.57 -15.15 2.26
N ILE A 136 -0.42 -15.42 1.42
CA ILE A 136 -0.56 -14.93 0.05
C ILE A 136 -1.78 -14.00 -0.04
N PHE A 137 -1.55 -12.79 -0.56
CA PHE A 137 -2.64 -11.96 -1.05
C PHE A 137 -3.01 -12.43 -2.45
N GLY A 138 -4.27 -12.85 -2.64
CA GLY A 138 -4.80 -13.13 -3.98
C GLY A 138 -4.64 -11.91 -4.88
N TRP A 139 -4.49 -12.13 -6.19
CA TRP A 139 -4.44 -11.04 -7.16
C TRP A 139 -5.68 -10.15 -7.02
N HIS A 140 -5.52 -8.84 -6.89
CA HIS A 140 -6.64 -7.92 -6.77
C HIS A 140 -6.29 -6.55 -7.35
N GLN A 141 -7.31 -5.69 -7.45
CA GLN A 141 -7.14 -4.26 -7.70
C GLN A 141 -7.63 -3.56 -6.44
N ASP A 142 -6.80 -2.71 -5.84
CA ASP A 142 -7.15 -1.96 -4.62
C ASP A 142 -8.54 -1.32 -4.74
N MET A 143 -8.85 -0.71 -5.89
CA MET A 143 -10.14 -0.09 -6.20
C MET A 143 -11.38 -0.97 -5.95
N ALA A 144 -11.24 -2.30 -5.87
CA ALA A 144 -12.32 -3.22 -5.47
C ALA A 144 -12.81 -3.00 -4.02
N TYR A 145 -11.97 -2.40 -3.18
CA TYR A 145 -12.30 -2.05 -1.80
C TYR A 145 -12.93 -0.65 -1.67
N TRP A 146 -12.76 0.22 -2.66
CA TRP A 146 -13.26 1.60 -2.61
C TRP A 146 -14.76 1.70 -2.94
N PRO A 147 -15.41 2.79 -2.51
CA PRO A 147 -16.78 3.08 -2.93
C PRO A 147 -16.93 3.01 -4.46
N PRO A 148 -18.04 2.43 -4.97
CA PRO A 148 -18.27 2.34 -6.41
C PRO A 148 -18.30 3.71 -7.07
N ALA A 149 -18.09 3.74 -8.39
CA ALA A 149 -18.12 4.96 -9.21
C ALA A 149 -19.43 5.76 -9.10
N SER A 150 -20.51 5.15 -8.59
CA SER A 150 -21.76 5.86 -8.28
C SER A 150 -21.64 6.84 -7.11
N LEU A 151 -20.61 6.72 -6.26
CA LEU A 151 -20.37 7.58 -5.10
C LEU A 151 -19.25 8.61 -5.35
N THR A 152 -18.32 8.34 -6.27
CA THR A 152 -17.31 9.31 -6.72
C THR A 152 -16.96 9.09 -8.18
N ASN A 153 -16.88 10.19 -8.94
CA ASN A 153 -16.42 10.18 -10.33
C ASN A 153 -14.90 10.36 -10.45
N ASP A 154 -14.22 10.67 -9.34
CA ASP A 154 -12.76 10.78 -9.28
C ASP A 154 -12.20 9.61 -8.47
N THR A 155 -11.45 8.77 -9.17
CA THR A 155 -10.85 7.53 -8.63
C THR A 155 -9.33 7.61 -8.63
N ARG A 156 -8.76 8.81 -8.78
CA ARG A 156 -7.31 9.02 -8.68
C ARG A 156 -6.85 8.72 -7.25
N THR A 157 -6.12 7.64 -7.12
CA THR A 157 -5.51 7.20 -5.86
C THR A 157 -4.06 6.77 -6.13
N VAL A 158 -3.25 6.80 -5.08
CA VAL A 158 -1.89 6.27 -5.08
C VAL A 158 -1.66 5.58 -3.74
N THR A 159 -1.31 4.31 -3.80
CA THR A 159 -0.90 3.53 -2.62
C THR A 159 0.59 3.66 -2.45
N PHE A 160 1.03 4.08 -1.27
CA PHE A 160 2.43 4.04 -0.87
C PHE A 160 2.65 2.81 0.00
N SER A 161 3.70 2.04 -0.31
CA SER A 161 4.11 0.89 0.48
C SER A 161 5.53 1.10 0.98
N LEU A 162 5.71 1.13 2.30
CA LEU A 162 7.01 1.16 2.96
C LEU A 162 7.34 -0.26 3.42
N ALA A 163 8.47 -0.80 2.95
CA ALA A 163 9.04 -2.00 3.52
C ALA A 163 9.75 -1.60 4.82
N ILE A 164 9.25 -2.07 5.97
CA ILE A 164 9.88 -1.84 7.28
C ILE A 164 11.11 -2.74 7.43
N ASP A 165 11.04 -3.96 6.88
CA ASP A 165 12.15 -4.90 6.77
C ASP A 165 12.59 -5.08 5.32
N SER A 166 13.74 -5.76 5.13
CA SER A 166 14.20 -6.15 3.80
C SER A 166 13.16 -7.03 3.13
N THR A 167 12.70 -6.69 1.93
CA THR A 167 11.71 -7.49 1.20
C THR A 167 12.29 -8.10 -0.09
N ASP A 168 12.08 -9.39 -0.28
CA ASP A 168 12.50 -10.15 -1.45
C ASP A 168 11.48 -11.23 -1.84
N GLU A 169 11.79 -12.03 -2.87
CA GLU A 169 10.88 -13.09 -3.31
C GLU A 169 10.67 -14.19 -2.25
N LYS A 170 11.61 -14.38 -1.32
CA LYS A 170 11.57 -15.45 -0.31
C LYS A 170 10.67 -15.08 0.86
N ASN A 171 10.57 -13.81 1.21
CA ASN A 171 9.67 -13.33 2.27
C ASN A 171 8.40 -12.64 1.74
N GLY A 172 8.15 -12.71 0.44
CA GLY A 172 6.88 -12.37 -0.17
C GLY A 172 6.73 -10.89 -0.52
N CYS A 173 7.71 -10.35 -1.24
CA CYS A 173 7.63 -9.02 -1.85
C CYS A 173 6.36 -8.80 -2.68
N ILE A 174 6.04 -7.52 -2.91
CA ILE A 174 4.91 -7.14 -3.76
C ILE A 174 5.18 -7.62 -5.19
N ARG A 175 4.19 -8.32 -5.74
CA ARG A 175 4.10 -8.64 -7.17
C ARG A 175 3.02 -7.78 -7.80
N TYR A 176 3.29 -7.30 -9.00
CA TYR A 176 2.35 -6.50 -9.77
C TYR A 176 2.43 -6.87 -11.25
N ILE A 177 1.36 -6.59 -12.00
CA ILE A 177 1.33 -6.76 -13.46
C ILE A 177 1.50 -5.38 -14.08
N PRO A 178 2.65 -5.08 -14.72
CA PRO A 178 2.91 -3.77 -15.27
C PRO A 178 1.84 -3.34 -16.29
N GLY A 179 1.28 -2.16 -16.11
CA GLY A 179 0.29 -1.58 -17.02
C GLY A 179 -1.12 -2.16 -16.87
N SER A 180 -1.37 -3.08 -15.92
CA SER A 180 -2.70 -3.65 -15.68
C SER A 180 -3.77 -2.59 -15.32
N GLY A 181 -3.36 -1.47 -14.73
CA GLY A 181 -4.24 -0.33 -14.43
C GLY A 181 -4.49 0.65 -15.59
N ALA A 182 -3.79 0.52 -16.73
CA ALA A 182 -3.82 1.52 -17.80
C ALA A 182 -5.21 1.65 -18.46
N ALA A 183 -5.96 0.56 -18.54
CA ALA A 183 -7.33 0.55 -19.06
C ALA A 183 -8.35 1.22 -18.12
N LYS A 184 -7.98 1.46 -16.84
CA LYS A 184 -8.87 2.03 -15.80
C LYS A 184 -10.19 1.27 -15.63
N THR A 185 -10.17 -0.03 -15.92
CA THR A 185 -11.33 -0.93 -15.75
C THR A 185 -11.16 -1.75 -14.49
N LEU A 186 -12.19 -1.78 -13.65
CA LEU A 186 -12.27 -2.69 -12.52
C LEU A 186 -12.74 -4.07 -13.03
N ARG A 187 -11.92 -5.10 -12.81
CA ARG A 187 -12.31 -6.50 -13.08
C ARG A 187 -13.33 -6.97 -12.04
N PRO A 188 -14.08 -8.06 -12.28
CA PRO A 188 -14.88 -8.67 -11.23
C PRO A 188 -13.98 -9.19 -10.09
N HIS A 189 -14.46 -9.06 -8.85
CA HIS A 189 -13.80 -9.58 -7.65
C HIS A 189 -14.78 -10.41 -6.81
N GLU A 190 -14.25 -11.37 -6.08
CA GLU A 190 -14.97 -12.21 -5.12
C GLU A 190 -14.23 -12.25 -3.77
N PRO A 191 -14.95 -12.37 -2.63
CA PRO A 191 -14.32 -12.53 -1.32
C PRO A 191 -13.59 -13.88 -1.20
N LEU A 192 -12.57 -13.96 -0.35
CA LEU A 192 -11.90 -15.23 -0.03
C LEU A 192 -12.79 -16.21 0.78
N GLY A 193 -13.85 -15.71 1.42
CA GLY A 193 -14.89 -16.50 2.10
C GLY A 193 -16.20 -16.51 1.31
N SER A 194 -17.29 -17.06 1.88
CA SER A 194 -18.61 -17.03 1.20
C SER A 194 -19.18 -15.61 1.05
N SER A 195 -18.67 -14.65 1.84
CA SER A 195 -19.07 -13.25 1.78
C SER A 195 -17.97 -12.31 2.31
N ARG A 196 -18.13 -11.00 2.07
CA ARG A 196 -17.28 -9.95 2.68
C ARG A 196 -17.44 -9.83 4.20
N ASP A 197 -18.51 -10.38 4.77
CA ASP A 197 -18.74 -10.37 6.21
C ASP A 197 -17.92 -11.44 6.94
N GLU A 198 -17.53 -12.49 6.20
CA GLU A 198 -16.76 -13.64 6.67
C GLU A 198 -15.26 -13.50 6.44
N ALA A 199 -14.83 -12.82 5.38
CA ALA A 199 -13.43 -12.54 5.08
C ALA A 199 -13.26 -11.11 4.54
N HIS A 200 -12.19 -10.42 4.95
CA HIS A 200 -11.95 -9.05 4.50
C HIS A 200 -11.34 -9.00 3.08
N ALA A 201 -10.45 -9.93 2.75
CA ALA A 201 -9.74 -9.95 1.48
C ALA A 201 -10.65 -10.36 0.30
N VAL A 202 -10.40 -9.76 -0.86
CA VAL A 202 -10.99 -10.13 -2.15
C VAL A 202 -9.91 -10.55 -3.15
N GLN A 203 -10.32 -11.33 -4.14
CA GLN A 203 -9.51 -11.72 -5.29
C GLN A 203 -10.21 -11.40 -6.60
N ALA A 204 -9.44 -11.07 -7.63
CA ALA A 204 -9.94 -10.85 -8.97
C ALA A 204 -10.33 -12.20 -9.59
N VAL A 205 -11.47 -12.23 -10.29
CA VAL A 205 -11.88 -13.40 -11.08
C VAL A 205 -11.00 -13.49 -12.31
N VAL A 206 -10.23 -14.56 -12.42
CA VAL A 206 -9.38 -14.86 -13.58
C VAL A 206 -10.07 -15.96 -14.38
N ASN A 207 -10.58 -15.64 -15.57
CA ASN A 207 -11.11 -16.67 -16.45
C ASN A 207 -9.96 -17.56 -16.93
N MET A 208 -10.03 -18.85 -16.61
CA MET A 208 -9.15 -19.87 -17.18
C MET A 208 -9.65 -20.29 -18.56
N GLU A 209 -9.71 -19.37 -19.52
CA GLU A 209 -10.00 -19.69 -20.92
C GLU A 209 -9.10 -18.88 -21.85
N SER A 210 -7.92 -19.45 -22.17
CA SER A 210 -7.35 -19.57 -23.52
C SER A 210 -5.85 -19.91 -23.43
N GLU A 211 -5.50 -21.14 -23.07
CA GLU A 211 -4.28 -21.78 -23.57
C GLU A 211 -4.69 -22.84 -24.60
N GLU A 212 -5.11 -22.37 -25.77
CA GLU A 212 -5.01 -23.16 -27.00
C GLU A 212 -4.20 -22.32 -28.00
N VAL A 213 -2.96 -22.75 -28.22
CA VAL A 213 -2.17 -22.45 -29.43
C VAL A 213 -1.96 -23.76 -30.16
#